data_AF-A0A829S2P5-F1
#
_entry.id   AF-A0A829S2P5-F1
#
_cell.length_a   1.000
_cell.length_b   1.000
_cell.length_c   1.000
_cell.angle_alpha   90.00
_cell.angle_beta   90.00
_cell.angle_gamma   90.00
#
_symmetry.space_group_name_H-M   'P 1'
#
loop_
_entity.id
_entity.type
_entity.pdbx_description
1 polymer ?
#
loop_
_entity_poly.entity_id
_entity_poly.type
_entity_poly.pdbx_seq_one_letter_code
_entity_poly.pdbx_strand_id
1 'polypeptide(L)'
;MVYVALQVLLCPANVQLGATPQGAMIKVNSSLQGGLTLSNLGINDAAGGGKIVLDKVMVRGAGNTTGNLDVNADISVVPTGLKIQNNSTQGMNVYAQGIRLGSNTAASIGDVEIQGINVGTSTITISGH
;
A
#
# COMPACT_ATOMS: atom_id res chain seq x y z
N MET A 1 20.24 33.81 3.66
CA MET A 1 20.13 32.36 3.95
C MET A 1 19.27 32.22 5.19
N VAL A 2 18.07 31.69 5.07
CA VAL A 2 17.10 31.58 6.17
C VAL A 2 17.17 30.16 6.72
N TYR A 3 17.47 30.00 8.01
CA TYR A 3 17.39 28.72 8.71
C TYR A 3 15.95 28.53 9.23
N VAL A 4 15.32 27.41 8.91
CA VAL A 4 14.07 26.96 9.57
C VAL A 4 14.44 25.85 10.55
N ALA A 5 14.21 26.07 11.84
CA ALA A 5 14.32 25.03 12.86
C ALA A 5 12.98 24.25 12.90
N LEU A 6 13.03 22.94 12.63
CA LEU A 6 11.86 22.06 12.75
C LEU A 6 11.99 21.25 14.06
N GLN A 7 11.09 21.49 15.01
CA GLN A 7 11.03 20.75 16.27
C GLN A 7 9.90 19.73 16.21
N VAL A 8 10.22 18.43 16.16
CA VAL A 8 9.22 17.34 16.18
C VAL A 8 9.29 16.64 17.52
N LEU A 9 8.48 17.10 18.49
CA LEU A 9 8.28 16.39 19.74
C LEU A 9 7.29 15.24 19.51
N LEU A 10 7.78 14.00 19.68
CA LEU A 10 7.04 12.72 19.81
C LEU A 10 6.70 11.86 18.57
N CYS A 11 7.35 12.02 17.43
CA CYS A 11 7.36 10.94 16.41
C CYS A 11 8.73 10.83 15.74
N PRO A 12 9.42 9.67 15.75
CA PRO A 12 10.67 9.52 15.02
C PRO A 12 10.36 9.44 13.51
N ALA A 13 10.20 10.61 12.89
CA ALA A 13 10.14 10.75 11.45
C ALA A 13 11.33 11.61 11.00
N ASN A 14 12.28 10.99 10.29
CA ASN A 14 13.39 11.70 9.67
C ASN A 14 12.89 12.40 8.40
N VAL A 15 12.69 13.72 8.48
CA VAL A 15 12.43 14.57 7.32
C VAL A 15 13.69 15.38 7.03
N GLN A 16 14.42 15.06 5.96
CA GLN A 16 15.60 15.80 5.54
C GLN A 16 15.21 16.81 4.46
N LEU A 17 15.40 18.10 4.77
CA LEU A 17 15.23 19.21 3.85
C LEU A 17 16.61 19.80 3.53
N GLY A 18 17.36 19.16 2.62
CA GLY A 18 18.68 19.65 2.21
C GLY A 18 19.52 18.65 1.41
N ALA A 19 20.13 19.13 0.33
CA ALA A 19 20.88 18.38 -0.66
C ALA A 19 21.90 17.39 -0.06
N THR A 20 21.63 16.10 -0.22
CA THR A 20 22.60 15.00 -0.09
C THR A 20 22.54 14.25 -1.44
N PRO A 21 23.49 13.37 -1.82
CA PRO A 21 23.41 12.62 -3.08
C PRO A 21 22.13 11.75 -3.09
N GLN A 22 21.04 12.31 -3.61
CA GLN A 22 19.68 11.99 -3.16
C GLN A 22 19.10 10.84 -4.00
N GLY A 23 19.08 9.63 -3.45
CA GLY A 23 18.32 8.51 -4.01
C GLY A 23 16.80 8.64 -3.82
N ALA A 24 16.36 9.34 -2.77
CA ALA A 24 14.95 9.68 -2.48
C ALA A 24 14.83 10.81 -1.45
N MET A 25 13.71 11.55 -1.43
CA MET A 25 13.40 12.57 -0.41
C MET A 25 13.00 11.94 0.93
N ILE A 26 12.24 10.83 0.89
CA ILE A 26 11.86 10.04 2.07
C ILE A 26 12.08 8.57 1.75
N LYS A 27 12.73 7.84 2.65
CA LYS A 27 12.84 6.38 2.59
C LYS A 27 11.88 5.76 3.59
N VAL A 28 10.97 4.94 3.11
CA VAL A 28 10.13 4.07 3.92
C VAL A 28 10.78 2.69 3.91
N ASN A 29 11.20 2.21 5.08
CA ASN A 29 11.69 0.84 5.24
C ASN A 29 11.15 0.30 6.56
N SER A 30 10.01 -0.36 6.49
CA SER A 30 9.29 -0.87 7.65
C SER A 30 8.57 -2.19 7.33
N SER A 31 7.92 -2.76 8.34
CA SER A 31 7.11 -3.96 8.18
C SER A 31 5.76 -3.74 8.85
N LEU A 32 4.69 -4.01 8.12
CA LEU A 32 3.34 -4.05 8.66
C LEU A 32 3.15 -5.42 9.32
N GLN A 33 3.22 -5.45 10.65
CA GLN A 33 3.10 -6.68 11.43
C GLN A 33 1.73 -7.33 11.22
N GLY A 34 1.72 -8.62 10.88
CA GLY A 34 0.50 -9.36 10.51
C GLY A 34 -0.14 -8.93 9.18
N GLY A 35 0.49 -8.02 8.43
CA GLY A 35 0.04 -7.53 7.13
C GLY A 35 -1.20 -6.63 7.19
N LEU A 36 -1.87 -6.46 6.04
CA LEU A 36 -3.08 -5.65 5.92
C LEU A 36 -4.32 -6.54 6.03
N THR A 37 -5.32 -6.09 6.77
CA THR A 37 -6.64 -6.73 6.84
C THR A 37 -7.73 -5.66 6.72
N LEU A 38 -8.57 -5.79 5.71
CA LEU A 38 -9.80 -5.01 5.52
C LEU A 38 -10.99 -5.94 5.73
N SER A 39 -11.98 -5.51 6.51
CA SER A 39 -13.21 -6.26 6.71
C SER A 39 -14.39 -5.49 6.12
N ASN A 40 -15.38 -6.21 5.60
CA ASN A 40 -16.61 -5.63 5.02
C ASN A 40 -16.31 -4.62 3.89
N LEU A 41 -15.45 -5.00 2.95
CA LEU A 41 -15.08 -4.13 1.83
C LEU A 41 -16.15 -4.21 0.73
N GLY A 42 -16.65 -3.05 0.29
CA GLY A 42 -17.53 -2.93 -0.86
C GLY A 42 -16.89 -2.09 -1.97
N ILE A 43 -16.90 -2.59 -3.19
CA ILE A 43 -16.52 -1.85 -4.40
C ILE A 43 -17.81 -1.55 -5.17
N ASN A 44 -18.15 -0.28 -5.28
CA ASN A 44 -19.32 0.18 -6.03
C ASN A 44 -18.90 0.57 -7.45
N ASP A 45 -19.52 -0.03 -8.45
CA ASP A 45 -19.44 0.44 -9.82
C ASP A 45 -20.39 1.63 -9.98
N ALA A 46 -19.82 2.84 -10.01
CA ALA A 46 -20.58 4.07 -10.13
C ALA A 46 -21.25 4.23 -11.51
N ALA A 47 -20.68 3.64 -12.56
CA ALA A 47 -21.17 3.80 -13.93
C ALA A 47 -22.25 2.76 -14.27
N GLY A 48 -22.02 1.50 -13.91
CA GLY A 48 -22.95 0.39 -14.17
C GLY A 48 -23.90 0.06 -13.02
N GLY A 49 -23.73 0.66 -11.84
CA GLY A 49 -24.59 0.46 -10.66
C GLY A 49 -24.39 -0.88 -9.94
N GLY A 50 -23.41 -1.69 -10.36
CA GLY A 50 -23.05 -2.95 -9.72
C GLY A 50 -22.29 -2.75 -8.40
N LYS A 51 -22.16 -3.84 -7.63
CA LYS A 51 -21.37 -3.86 -6.40
C LYS A 51 -20.65 -5.20 -6.26
N ILE A 52 -19.42 -5.18 -5.77
CA ILE A 52 -18.72 -6.36 -5.26
C ILE A 52 -18.57 -6.18 -3.76
N VAL A 53 -18.94 -7.18 -2.97
CA VAL A 53 -18.76 -7.16 -1.51
C VAL A 53 -17.83 -8.30 -1.12
N LEU A 54 -16.91 -8.03 -0.21
CA LEU A 54 -15.96 -8.99 0.34
C LEU A 54 -16.04 -8.91 1.87
N ASP A 55 -16.21 -10.06 2.53
CA ASP A 55 -16.22 -10.13 3.99
C ASP A 55 -14.87 -9.72 4.56
N LYS A 56 -13.80 -10.14 3.89
CA LYS A 56 -12.44 -9.83 4.28
C LYS A 56 -11.49 -9.80 3.09
N VAL A 57 -10.58 -8.84 3.09
CA VAL A 57 -9.40 -8.83 2.23
C VAL A 57 -8.15 -8.80 3.10
N MET A 58 -7.24 -9.73 2.88
CA MET A 58 -5.96 -9.78 3.59
C MET A 58 -4.81 -9.72 2.59
N VAL A 59 -3.79 -8.94 2.91
CA VAL A 59 -2.53 -8.91 2.17
C VAL A 59 -1.41 -9.24 3.15
N ARG A 60 -0.66 -10.30 2.85
CA ARG A 60 0.40 -10.84 3.72
C ARG A 60 1.68 -10.99 2.92
N GLY A 61 2.84 -10.90 3.58
CA GLY A 61 4.10 -11.25 2.93
C GLY A 61 4.14 -12.73 2.58
N ALA A 62 4.53 -13.05 1.34
CA ALA A 62 4.69 -14.43 0.89
C ALA A 62 5.92 -15.07 1.53
N GLY A 63 5.83 -16.37 1.83
CA GLY A 63 6.97 -17.14 2.35
C GLY A 63 7.36 -16.84 3.80
N ASN A 64 6.53 -16.13 4.57
CA ASN A 64 6.73 -15.94 6.01
C ASN A 64 5.53 -16.44 6.82
N THR A 65 5.78 -16.97 8.01
CA THR A 65 4.75 -17.57 8.88
C THR A 65 4.00 -16.56 9.75
N THR A 66 4.53 -15.34 9.87
CA THR A 66 3.92 -14.26 10.68
C THR A 66 2.89 -13.45 9.90
N GLY A 67 2.86 -13.59 8.58
CA GLY A 67 2.06 -12.80 7.66
C GLY A 67 2.52 -11.34 7.51
N ASN A 68 3.67 -10.96 8.08
CA ASN A 68 4.19 -9.59 8.02
C ASN A 68 4.39 -9.14 6.58
N LEU A 69 4.03 -7.89 6.27
CA LEU A 69 4.17 -7.33 4.93
C LEU A 69 5.29 -6.28 4.92
N ASP A 70 6.29 -6.46 4.06
CA ASP A 70 7.40 -5.52 3.93
C ASP A 70 6.97 -4.27 3.17
N VAL A 71 7.21 -3.10 3.77
CA VAL A 71 6.96 -1.80 3.17
C VAL A 71 8.29 -1.11 2.95
N ASN A 72 8.82 -1.25 1.73
CA ASN A 72 10.06 -0.62 1.31
C ASN A 72 9.79 0.27 0.09
N ALA A 73 9.86 1.58 0.28
CA ALA A 73 9.59 2.54 -0.78
C ALA A 73 10.47 3.78 -0.70
N ASP A 74 10.86 4.28 -1.87
CA ASP A 74 11.50 5.58 -2.04
C ASP A 74 10.46 6.60 -2.50
N ILE A 75 10.29 7.68 -1.74
CA ILE A 75 9.41 8.80 -2.10
C ILE A 75 10.28 9.97 -2.55
N SER A 76 10.04 10.47 -3.76
CA SER A 76 10.81 11.55 -4.37
C SER A 76 9.89 12.59 -4.97
N VAL A 77 10.32 13.85 -4.94
CA VAL A 77 9.74 14.91 -5.77
C VAL A 77 10.48 14.88 -7.11
N VAL A 78 9.73 14.80 -8.20
CA VAL A 78 10.21 14.88 -9.58
C VAL A 78 9.53 16.07 -10.28
N PRO A 79 10.04 16.57 -11.42
CA PRO A 79 9.45 17.73 -12.10
C PRO A 79 7.95 17.60 -12.41
N THR A 80 7.45 16.37 -12.54
CA THR A 80 6.06 16.06 -12.90
C THR A 80 5.17 15.69 -11.71
N GLY A 81 5.67 15.79 -10.46
CA GLY A 81 4.91 15.51 -9.25
C GLY A 81 5.65 14.66 -8.22
N LEU A 82 4.91 13.83 -7.47
CA LEU A 82 5.49 12.90 -6.51
C LEU A 82 5.63 11.51 -7.12
N LYS A 83 6.80 10.91 -6.93
CA LYS A 83 7.11 9.53 -7.29
C LYS A 83 7.24 8.70 -6.02
N ILE A 84 6.44 7.65 -5.87
CA ILE A 84 6.57 6.63 -4.82
C ILE A 84 6.98 5.34 -5.49
N GLN A 85 8.22 4.93 -5.30
CA GLN A 85 8.83 3.75 -5.91
C GLN A 85 8.83 2.61 -4.90
N ASN A 86 8.13 1.51 -5.19
CA ASN A 86 8.32 0.27 -4.41
C ASN A 86 9.71 -0.29 -4.67
N ASN A 87 10.38 -0.70 -3.61
CA ASN A 87 11.69 -1.34 -3.60
C ASN A 87 11.64 -2.70 -2.87
N SER A 88 10.47 -3.10 -2.34
CA SER A 88 10.31 -4.39 -1.69
C SER A 88 10.47 -5.52 -2.72
N THR A 89 11.32 -6.49 -2.41
CA THR A 89 11.46 -7.72 -3.19
C THR A 89 10.52 -8.83 -2.69
N GLN A 90 9.80 -8.58 -1.60
CA GLN A 90 8.88 -9.55 -1.01
C GLN A 90 7.67 -9.76 -1.94
N GLY A 91 7.38 -11.00 -2.30
CA GLY A 91 6.08 -11.35 -2.88
C GLY A 91 4.98 -11.20 -1.83
N MET A 92 3.73 -11.08 -2.26
CA MET A 92 2.58 -10.99 -1.36
C MET A 92 1.59 -12.10 -1.65
N ASN A 93 0.88 -12.53 -0.61
CA ASN A 93 -0.31 -13.34 -0.75
C ASN A 93 -1.54 -12.45 -0.50
N VAL A 94 -2.51 -12.49 -1.41
CA VAL A 94 -3.77 -11.76 -1.31
C VAL A 94 -4.90 -12.76 -1.14
N TYR A 95 -5.69 -12.56 -0.09
CA TYR A 95 -6.85 -13.39 0.23
C TYR A 95 -8.10 -12.53 0.20
N ALA A 96 -9.10 -12.97 -0.54
CA ALA A 96 -10.42 -12.38 -0.61
C ALA A 96 -11.43 -13.42 -0.12
N GLN A 97 -12.07 -13.19 1.02
CA GLN A 97 -13.08 -14.07 1.59
C GLN A 97 -14.48 -13.54 1.36
N GLY A 98 -15.41 -14.45 1.11
CA GLY A 98 -16.83 -14.15 1.03
C GLY A 98 -17.15 -13.19 -0.12
N ILE A 99 -16.64 -13.45 -1.33
CA ILE A 99 -16.93 -12.58 -2.47
C ILE A 99 -18.42 -12.70 -2.81
N ARG A 100 -19.11 -11.58 -2.98
CA ARG A 100 -20.53 -11.47 -3.36
C ARG A 100 -20.69 -10.42 -4.46
N LEU A 101 -21.64 -10.65 -5.35
CA LEU A 101 -21.98 -9.74 -6.45
C LEU A 101 -23.36 -9.12 -6.21
N GLY A 102 -23.48 -7.81 -6.43
CA GLY A 102 -24.71 -7.02 -6.34
C GLY A 102 -25.07 -6.54 -4.92
N SER A 103 -25.01 -7.40 -3.90
CA SER A 103 -25.42 -7.05 -2.52
C SER A 103 -24.59 -7.78 -1.46
N ASN A 104 -24.55 -7.23 -0.25
CA ASN A 104 -23.96 -7.89 0.92
C ASN A 104 -24.81 -9.07 1.44
N THR A 105 -26.09 -9.12 1.06
CA THR A 105 -27.01 -10.23 1.37
C THR A 105 -27.04 -11.30 0.29
N ALA A 106 -26.36 -11.09 -0.84
CA ALA A 106 -26.26 -12.10 -1.89
C ALA A 106 -25.47 -13.32 -1.37
N ALA A 107 -25.74 -14.49 -1.95
CA ALA A 107 -24.92 -15.66 -1.69
C ALA A 107 -23.47 -15.40 -2.11
N SER A 108 -22.52 -15.90 -1.30
CA SER A 108 -21.12 -15.81 -1.68
C SER A 108 -20.83 -16.74 -2.87
N ILE A 109 -20.00 -16.26 -3.80
CA ILE A 109 -19.44 -17.04 -4.88
C ILE A 109 -18.13 -17.75 -4.49
N GLY A 110 -17.74 -17.67 -3.22
CA GLY A 110 -16.56 -18.30 -2.66
C GLY A 110 -15.42 -17.33 -2.36
N ASP A 111 -14.28 -17.93 -2.06
CA ASP A 111 -13.04 -17.26 -1.68
C ASP A 111 -12.02 -17.32 -2.82
N VAL A 112 -11.08 -16.38 -2.82
CA VAL A 112 -9.95 -16.34 -3.76
C VAL A 112 -8.66 -16.12 -2.99
N GLU A 113 -7.63 -16.88 -3.37
CA GLU A 113 -6.26 -16.66 -2.94
C GLU A 113 -5.36 -16.46 -4.17
N ILE A 114 -4.51 -15.44 -4.11
CA ILE A 114 -3.44 -15.19 -5.06
C ILE A 114 -2.14 -15.25 -4.28
N GLN A 115 -1.22 -16.15 -4.66
CA GLN A 115 0.03 -16.35 -3.94
C GLN A 115 1.23 -15.78 -4.70
N GLY A 116 2.17 -15.20 -3.95
CA GLY A 116 3.47 -14.78 -4.45
C GLY A 116 3.42 -13.63 -5.47
N ILE A 117 2.35 -12.83 -5.51
CA ILE A 117 2.30 -11.67 -6.41
C ILE A 117 3.41 -10.69 -6.01
N ASN A 118 4.33 -10.41 -6.93
CA ASN A 118 5.39 -9.45 -6.74
C ASN A 118 5.16 -8.27 -7.69
N VAL A 119 4.96 -7.09 -7.14
CA VAL A 119 4.76 -5.85 -7.92
C VAL A 119 6.08 -5.16 -8.29
N GLY A 120 7.22 -5.78 -7.94
CA GLY A 120 8.57 -5.38 -8.32
C GLY A 120 8.86 -3.91 -8.04
N THR A 121 9.54 -3.25 -8.96
CA THR A 121 9.79 -1.80 -8.91
C THR A 121 8.61 -1.00 -9.46
N SER A 122 7.38 -1.32 -9.07
CA SER A 122 6.21 -0.50 -9.43
C SER A 122 6.33 0.92 -8.88
N THR A 123 5.89 1.91 -9.66
CA THR A 123 5.85 3.31 -9.26
C THR A 123 4.40 3.77 -9.15
N ILE A 124 4.05 4.45 -8.06
CA ILE A 124 2.88 5.33 -7.99
C ILE A 124 3.35 6.74 -8.32
N THR A 125 2.75 7.34 -9.34
CA THR A 125 2.97 8.74 -9.70
C THR A 125 1.74 9.54 -9.27
N ILE A 126 1.96 10.55 -8.43
CA ILE A 126 0.95 11.55 -8.11
C ILE A 126 1.31 12.80 -8.91
N SER A 127 0.71 12.89 -10.10
CA SER A 127 0.78 14.07 -10.96
C SER A 127 -0.43 14.96 -10.71
N GLY A 128 -0.22 16.25 -10.58
CA GLY A 128 -1.26 17.26 -10.42
C GLY A 128 -0.75 18.60 -10.93
N HIS A 129 -1.66 19.38 -11.52
CA HIS A 129 -1.45 20.75 -12.00
C HIS A 129 -1.81 21.73 -10.90
#